data_AF-A0A382ZZ49-F1
#
_entry.id   AF-A0A382ZZ49-F1
#
_cell.length_a   1.000
_cell.length_b   1.000
_cell.length_c   1.000
_cell.angle_alpha   90.00
_cell.angle_beta   90.00
_cell.angle_gamma   90.00
#
_symmetry.space_group_name_H-M   'P 1'
#
loop_
_entity.id
_entity.type
_entity.pdbx_description
1 polymer ?
#
loop_
_entity_poly.entity_id
_entity_poly.type
_entity_poly.pdbx_seq_one_letter_code
_entity_poly.pdbx_strand_id
1 'polypeptide(L)'
;MTQKMTPCWISSLTPAKRDRLLRDVLKSISRSFYLSLRILPRRLRKPVGLAYFLARVADTIADQSPSARRRQTKLDDLRFFKSQVNGPHNLHAISGLVSRSLSDYSSEERAMLDSLVDAFALLETLDSTDQKQVRRVVSTLVQGMEMDLTAFPTEDSGGLAALATWADLDRYTYLIAGCVGEFWTNISVAHETSL
;
A
#
# COMPACT_ATOMS: atom_id res chain seq x y z
N MET A 1 0.10 -11.07 33.41
CA MET A 1 0.53 -11.53 32.07
C MET A 1 -0.69 -11.52 31.16
N THR A 2 -0.88 -10.46 30.38
CA THR A 2 -2.00 -10.36 29.43
C THR A 2 -1.61 -11.12 28.16
N GLN A 3 -2.16 -12.32 28.01
CA GLN A 3 -2.10 -13.09 26.77
C GLN A 3 -2.82 -12.25 25.71
N LYS A 4 -2.08 -11.58 24.81
CA LYS A 4 -2.68 -10.91 23.66
C LYS A 4 -3.38 -11.98 22.84
N MET A 5 -4.70 -12.10 22.97
CA MET A 5 -5.52 -12.89 22.04
C MET A 5 -5.23 -12.36 20.64
N THR A 6 -4.53 -13.14 19.83
CA THR A 6 -4.40 -12.87 18.39
C THR A 6 -5.81 -12.89 17.81
N PRO A 7 -6.30 -11.79 17.22
CA PRO A 7 -7.61 -11.74 16.60
C PRO A 7 -7.80 -12.89 15.60
N CYS A 8 -8.99 -13.53 15.61
CA CYS A 8 -9.33 -14.72 14.82
C CYS A 8 -9.00 -14.60 13.31
N TRP A 9 -9.00 -13.39 12.78
CA TRP A 9 -8.72 -13.14 11.37
C TRP A 9 -7.22 -13.17 11.02
N ILE A 10 -6.31 -12.93 11.97
CA ILE A 10 -4.87 -13.19 11.78
C ILE A 10 -4.67 -14.70 11.54
N SER A 11 -5.43 -15.52 12.26
CA SER A 11 -5.42 -16.98 12.13
C SER A 11 -6.00 -17.49 10.80
N SER A 12 -6.66 -16.63 10.01
CA SER A 12 -7.23 -17.00 8.71
C SER A 12 -6.22 -16.98 7.55
N LEU A 13 -5.01 -16.45 7.78
CA LEU A 13 -3.94 -16.41 6.80
C LEU A 13 -3.18 -17.74 6.77
N THR A 14 -3.49 -18.57 5.77
CA THR A 14 -2.75 -19.82 5.53
C THR A 14 -1.45 -19.55 4.75
N PRO A 15 -0.45 -20.45 4.83
CA PRO A 15 0.74 -20.35 3.99
C PRO A 15 0.42 -20.26 2.50
N ALA A 16 -0.61 -20.98 2.03
CA ALA A 16 -1.07 -20.95 0.64
C ALA A 16 -1.62 -19.57 0.24
N LYS A 17 -2.44 -18.94 1.08
CA LYS A 17 -2.96 -17.59 0.84
C LYS A 17 -1.87 -16.54 0.81
N ARG A 18 -0.94 -16.61 1.77
CA ARG A 18 0.24 -15.74 1.81
C ARG A 18 1.09 -15.90 0.54
N ASP A 19 1.33 -17.13 0.11
CA ASP A 19 2.16 -17.40 -1.05
C ASP A 19 1.45 -16.96 -2.35
N ARG A 20 0.13 -17.14 -2.47
CA ARG A 20 -0.70 -16.56 -3.55
C ARG A 20 -0.58 -15.04 -3.59
N LEU A 21 -0.72 -14.37 -2.45
CA LEU A 21 -0.58 -12.90 -2.33
C LEU A 21 0.80 -12.44 -2.81
N LEU A 22 1.87 -13.00 -2.25
CA LEU A 22 3.24 -12.56 -2.50
C LEU A 22 3.84 -13.08 -3.82
N ARG A 23 3.12 -13.93 -4.55
CA ARG A 23 3.55 -14.47 -5.85
C ARG A 23 2.56 -14.10 -6.93
N ASP A 24 1.45 -14.81 -7.00
CA ASP A 24 0.55 -14.76 -8.15
C ASP A 24 -0.07 -13.37 -8.30
N VAL A 25 -0.57 -12.80 -7.20
CA VAL A 25 -1.19 -11.47 -7.18
C VAL A 25 -0.14 -10.37 -7.43
N LEU A 26 0.99 -10.39 -6.73
CA LEU A 26 2.07 -9.42 -6.98
C LEU A 26 2.59 -9.47 -8.42
N LYS A 27 2.73 -10.67 -8.99
CA LYS A 27 3.15 -10.86 -10.39
C LYS A 27 2.13 -10.30 -11.37
N SER A 28 0.83 -10.45 -11.10
CA SER A 28 -0.23 -9.96 -11.99
C SER A 28 -0.33 -8.43 -11.98
N ILE A 29 -0.17 -7.79 -10.83
CA ILE A 29 -0.28 -6.33 -10.71
C ILE A 29 1.04 -5.58 -11.04
N SER A 30 2.19 -6.26 -11.02
CA SER A 30 3.48 -5.64 -11.40
C SER A 30 4.57 -6.64 -11.77
N ARG A 31 4.71 -6.89 -13.08
CA ARG A 31 5.69 -7.84 -13.62
C ARG A 31 7.14 -7.43 -13.30
N SER A 32 7.50 -6.16 -13.50
CA SER A 32 8.86 -5.67 -13.31
C SER A 32 9.26 -5.70 -11.84
N PHE A 33 8.41 -5.20 -10.94
CA PHE A 33 8.69 -5.24 -9.51
C PHE A 33 8.80 -6.68 -9.00
N TYR A 34 7.90 -7.56 -9.44
CA TYR A 34 7.91 -8.96 -9.02
C TYR A 34 9.23 -9.67 -9.38
N LEU A 35 9.82 -9.36 -10.54
CA LEU A 35 11.14 -9.89 -10.90
C LEU A 35 12.23 -9.44 -9.91
N SER A 36 12.27 -8.15 -9.57
CA SER A 36 13.21 -7.62 -8.56
C SER A 36 13.01 -8.27 -7.19
N LEU A 37 11.76 -8.40 -6.75
CA LEU A 37 11.40 -9.04 -5.48
C LEU A 37 11.91 -10.48 -5.39
N ARG A 38 11.89 -11.23 -6.50
CA ARG A 38 12.37 -12.62 -6.54
C ARG A 38 13.88 -12.76 -6.38
N ILE A 39 14.65 -11.73 -6.74
CA ILE A 39 16.11 -11.70 -6.63
C ILE A 39 16.54 -11.39 -5.19
N LEU A 40 15.73 -10.67 -4.42
CA LEU A 40 16.05 -10.30 -3.04
C LEU A 40 16.31 -11.51 -2.14
N PRO A 41 17.14 -11.36 -1.09
CA PRO A 41 17.23 -12.33 0.00
C PRO A 41 15.85 -12.68 0.55
N ARG A 42 15.64 -13.96 0.91
CA ARG A 42 14.31 -14.49 1.28
C ARG A 42 13.67 -13.74 2.46
N ARG A 43 14.49 -13.18 3.35
CA ARG A 43 14.05 -12.44 4.56
C ARG A 43 13.36 -11.12 4.19
N LEU A 44 13.86 -10.41 3.17
CA LEU A 44 13.33 -9.11 2.75
C LEU A 44 12.02 -9.22 1.96
N ARG A 45 11.77 -10.37 1.31
CA ARG A 45 10.66 -10.50 0.34
C ARG A 45 9.28 -10.26 0.95
N LYS A 46 9.07 -10.66 2.22
CA LYS A 46 7.77 -10.49 2.89
C LYS A 46 7.46 -9.02 3.18
N PRO A 47 8.27 -8.28 3.96
CA PRO A 47 7.99 -6.87 4.25
C PRO A 47 7.99 -6.02 2.97
N VAL A 48 8.94 -6.23 2.05
CA VAL A 48 9.02 -5.47 0.80
C VAL A 48 7.84 -5.76 -0.13
N GLY A 49 7.48 -7.03 -0.31
CA GLY A 49 6.34 -7.43 -1.13
C GLY A 49 5.01 -6.92 -0.56
N LEU A 50 4.85 -6.95 0.76
CA LEU A 50 3.65 -6.43 1.42
C LEU A 50 3.54 -4.90 1.30
N ALA A 51 4.63 -4.16 1.56
CA ALA A 51 4.64 -2.71 1.40
C ALA A 51 4.26 -2.30 -0.02
N TYR A 52 4.84 -2.98 -1.01
CA TYR A 52 4.49 -2.74 -2.41
C TYR A 52 3.02 -3.04 -2.71
N PHE A 53 2.51 -4.17 -2.23
CA PHE A 53 1.10 -4.53 -2.41
C PHE A 53 0.17 -3.45 -1.86
N LEU A 54 0.40 -3.01 -0.61
CA LEU A 54 -0.44 -1.99 0.03
C LEU A 54 -0.31 -0.62 -0.65
N ALA A 55 0.89 -0.25 -1.09
CA ALA A 55 1.12 0.96 -1.86
C ALA A 55 0.37 0.90 -3.21
N ARG A 56 0.38 -0.24 -3.91
CA ARG A 56 -0.34 -0.41 -5.17
C ARG A 56 -1.86 -0.39 -5.00
N VAL A 57 -2.38 -0.88 -3.87
CA VAL A 57 -3.80 -0.71 -3.52
C VAL A 57 -4.14 0.77 -3.34
N ALA A 58 -3.33 1.53 -2.60
CA ALA A 58 -3.53 2.98 -2.44
C ALA A 58 -3.48 3.72 -3.78
N ASP A 59 -2.50 3.41 -4.62
CA ASP A 59 -2.34 3.96 -5.97
C ASP A 59 -3.58 3.70 -6.82
N THR A 60 -4.10 2.47 -6.77
CA THR A 60 -5.33 2.06 -7.48
C THR A 60 -6.59 2.77 -6.96
N ILE A 61 -6.59 3.24 -5.70
CA ILE A 61 -7.67 4.10 -5.16
C ILE A 61 -7.52 5.54 -5.68
N ALA A 62 -6.29 6.06 -5.72
CA ALA A 62 -6.00 7.39 -6.24
C ALA A 62 -6.32 7.50 -7.75
N ASP A 63 -6.00 6.45 -8.51
CA ASP A 63 -6.11 6.37 -9.96
C ASP A 63 -7.51 5.98 -10.49
N GLN A 64 -8.49 5.69 -9.61
CA GLN A 64 -9.87 5.44 -10.04
C GLN A 64 -10.39 6.55 -10.97
N SER A 65 -11.39 6.30 -11.83
CA SER A 65 -11.86 7.23 -12.88
C SER A 65 -11.64 8.73 -12.57
N PRO A 66 -10.93 9.47 -13.46
CA PRO A 66 -10.37 10.81 -13.20
C PRO A 66 -11.41 11.93 -13.07
N SER A 67 -12.71 11.61 -13.05
CA SER A 67 -13.76 12.62 -12.95
C SER A 67 -13.62 13.48 -11.69
N ALA A 68 -13.70 14.81 -11.86
CA ALA A 68 -13.66 15.76 -10.75
C ALA A 68 -14.70 15.47 -9.66
N ARG A 69 -15.84 14.89 -10.05
CA ARG A 69 -16.94 14.49 -9.14
C ARG A 69 -16.53 13.45 -8.09
N ARG A 70 -15.47 12.68 -8.33
CA ARG A 70 -14.99 11.63 -7.42
C ARG A 70 -13.76 12.03 -6.59
N ARG A 71 -13.17 13.22 -6.80
CA ARG A 71 -11.94 13.65 -6.10
C ARG A 71 -12.08 13.56 -4.58
N GLN A 72 -13.16 14.09 -4.02
CA GLN A 72 -13.37 14.06 -2.57
C GLN A 72 -13.52 12.62 -2.04
N THR A 73 -14.28 11.79 -2.75
CA THR A 73 -14.43 10.37 -2.42
C THR A 73 -13.10 9.63 -2.44
N LYS A 74 -12.24 9.88 -3.44
CA LYS A 74 -10.88 9.30 -3.49
C LYS A 74 -10.03 9.70 -2.28
N LEU A 75 -10.05 11.00 -1.92
CA LEU A 75 -9.34 11.48 -0.74
C LEU A 75 -9.85 10.81 0.53
N ASP A 76 -11.16 10.66 0.68
CA ASP A 76 -11.77 10.01 1.84
C ASP A 76 -11.44 8.51 1.89
N ASP A 77 -11.48 7.81 0.75
CA ASP A 77 -11.09 6.40 0.65
C ASP A 77 -9.58 6.19 0.91
N LEU A 78 -8.71 7.08 0.43
CA LEU A 78 -7.26 7.05 0.73
C LEU A 78 -6.97 7.27 2.22
N ARG A 79 -7.60 8.29 2.82
CA ARG A 79 -7.47 8.58 4.26
C ARG A 79 -7.99 7.43 5.10
N PHE A 80 -9.13 6.88 4.69
CA PHE A 80 -9.67 5.67 5.30
C PHE A 80 -8.69 4.51 5.18
N PHE A 81 -8.17 4.21 3.98
CA PHE A 81 -7.19 3.15 3.77
C PHE A 81 -5.93 3.33 4.65
N LYS A 82 -5.37 4.54 4.69
CA LYS A 82 -4.24 4.90 5.56
C LYS A 82 -4.54 4.71 7.04
N SER A 83 -5.77 5.03 7.49
CA SER A 83 -6.18 4.75 8.87
C SER A 83 -6.16 3.25 9.17
N GLN A 84 -6.60 2.41 8.22
CA GLN A 84 -6.58 0.96 8.39
C GLN A 84 -5.15 0.42 8.42
N VAL A 85 -4.25 0.92 7.55
CA VAL A 85 -2.82 0.58 7.55
C VAL A 85 -2.18 0.86 8.91
N ASN A 86 -2.44 2.03 9.48
CA ASN A 86 -1.88 2.40 10.79
C ASN A 86 -2.53 1.66 11.97
N GLY A 87 -3.78 1.24 11.78
CA GLY A 87 -4.54 0.49 12.76
C GLY A 87 -5.13 1.37 13.88
N PRO A 88 -6.04 0.79 14.69
CA PRO A 88 -6.56 -0.58 14.58
C PRO A 88 -7.44 -0.74 13.33
N HIS A 89 -7.19 -1.78 12.53
CA HIS A 89 -7.97 -2.04 11.32
C HIS A 89 -9.29 -2.74 11.65
N ASN A 90 -10.30 -2.50 10.82
CA ASN A 90 -11.62 -3.10 10.89
C ASN A 90 -11.87 -3.87 9.59
N LEU A 91 -11.95 -5.20 9.69
CA LEU A 91 -12.15 -6.06 8.52
C LEU A 91 -13.44 -5.77 7.76
N HIS A 92 -14.54 -5.48 8.46
CA HIS A 92 -15.79 -5.13 7.80
C HIS A 92 -15.62 -3.87 6.96
N ALA A 93 -14.88 -2.90 7.49
CA ALA A 93 -14.60 -1.66 6.79
C ALA A 93 -13.62 -1.86 5.60
N ILE A 94 -12.61 -2.74 5.75
CA ILE A 94 -11.73 -3.17 4.65
C ILE A 94 -12.53 -3.86 3.54
N SER A 95 -13.39 -4.81 3.88
CA SER A 95 -14.26 -5.47 2.89
C SER A 95 -15.23 -4.48 2.22
N GLY A 96 -15.72 -3.49 2.97
CA GLY A 96 -16.55 -2.42 2.42
C GLY A 96 -15.82 -1.60 1.35
N LEU A 97 -14.52 -1.31 1.53
CA LEU A 97 -13.69 -0.64 0.53
C LEU A 97 -13.58 -1.48 -0.76
N VAL A 98 -13.41 -2.80 -0.62
CA VAL A 98 -13.39 -3.75 -1.76
C VAL A 98 -14.72 -3.73 -2.51
N SER A 99 -15.85 -3.82 -1.80
CA SER A 99 -17.18 -3.90 -2.40
C SER A 99 -17.62 -2.62 -3.13
N ARG A 100 -17.19 -1.44 -2.67
CA ARG A 100 -17.55 -0.15 -3.29
C ARG A 100 -16.94 0.06 -4.67
N SER A 101 -15.99 -0.77 -5.08
CA SER A 101 -15.11 -0.48 -6.20
C SER A 101 -15.19 -1.49 -7.36
N LEU A 102 -16.18 -2.39 -7.34
CA LEU A 102 -16.21 -3.58 -8.21
C LEU A 102 -16.56 -3.31 -9.69
N SER A 103 -17.16 -2.17 -10.04
CA SER A 103 -17.63 -1.91 -11.42
C SER A 103 -16.53 -1.54 -12.41
N ASP A 104 -15.42 -0.94 -11.95
CA ASP A 104 -14.46 -0.25 -12.83
C ASP A 104 -13.09 -0.94 -12.92
N TYR A 105 -12.89 -2.05 -12.22
CA TYR A 105 -11.57 -2.70 -12.11
C TYR A 105 -11.35 -3.87 -13.06
N SER A 106 -10.10 -4.01 -13.50
CA SER A 106 -9.57 -5.18 -14.19
C SER A 106 -9.64 -6.45 -13.32
N SER A 107 -9.49 -7.62 -13.94
CA SER A 107 -9.42 -8.90 -13.22
C SER A 107 -8.30 -8.94 -12.17
N GLU A 108 -7.18 -8.31 -12.48
CA GLU A 108 -5.97 -8.26 -11.66
C GLU A 108 -6.18 -7.37 -10.44
N GLU A 109 -6.79 -6.20 -10.62
CA GLU A 109 -7.15 -5.28 -9.53
C GLU A 109 -8.21 -5.89 -8.61
N ARG A 110 -9.19 -6.62 -9.17
CA ARG A 110 -10.17 -7.38 -8.37
C ARG A 110 -9.46 -8.44 -7.52
N ALA A 111 -8.59 -9.24 -8.12
CA ALA A 111 -7.83 -10.28 -7.39
C ALA A 111 -6.93 -9.68 -6.29
N MET A 112 -6.38 -8.48 -6.52
CA MET A 112 -5.65 -7.71 -5.52
C MET A 112 -6.56 -7.32 -4.36
N LEU A 113 -7.71 -6.70 -4.63
CA LEU A 113 -8.64 -6.26 -3.59
C LEU A 113 -9.24 -7.42 -2.80
N ASP A 114 -9.53 -8.55 -3.45
CA ASP A 114 -9.96 -9.78 -2.78
C ASP A 114 -8.90 -10.31 -1.81
N SER A 115 -7.63 -10.00 -2.06
CA SER A 115 -6.50 -10.41 -1.22
C SER A 115 -6.16 -9.38 -0.14
N LEU A 116 -6.94 -8.30 -0.01
CA LEU A 116 -6.64 -7.20 0.90
C LEU A 116 -6.71 -7.62 2.37
N VAL A 117 -7.72 -8.42 2.74
CA VAL A 117 -7.83 -8.98 4.09
C VAL A 117 -6.62 -9.85 4.43
N ASP A 118 -6.17 -10.68 3.50
CA ASP A 118 -4.97 -11.51 3.67
C ASP A 118 -3.69 -10.66 3.80
N ALA A 119 -3.61 -9.51 3.11
CA ALA A 119 -2.49 -8.58 3.23
C ALA A 119 -2.43 -7.88 4.59
N PHE A 120 -3.57 -7.44 5.13
CA PHE A 120 -3.64 -6.93 6.50
C PHE A 120 -3.30 -8.01 7.53
N ALA A 121 -3.71 -9.27 7.29
CA ALA A 121 -3.33 -10.36 8.17
C ALA A 121 -1.82 -10.59 8.12
N LEU A 122 -1.22 -10.55 6.93
CA LEU A 122 0.21 -10.67 6.77
C LEU A 122 0.95 -9.53 7.50
N LEU A 123 0.46 -8.30 7.44
CA LEU A 123 1.03 -7.16 8.17
C LEU A 123 1.17 -7.48 9.66
N GLU A 124 0.11 -7.96 10.30
CA GLU A 124 0.16 -8.26 11.74
C GLU A 124 1.00 -9.50 12.11
N THR A 125 1.34 -10.35 11.14
CA THR A 125 2.28 -11.47 11.36
C THR A 125 3.75 -11.09 11.23
N LEU A 126 4.07 -9.90 10.68
CA LEU A 126 5.44 -9.41 10.64
C LEU A 126 5.94 -9.09 12.05
N ASP A 127 7.26 -9.05 12.24
CA ASP A 127 7.81 -8.55 13.51
C ASP A 127 7.52 -7.05 13.69
N SER A 128 7.66 -6.56 14.92
CA SER A 128 7.27 -5.18 15.25
C SER A 128 8.09 -4.11 14.51
N THR A 129 9.32 -4.43 14.08
CA THR A 129 10.19 -3.51 13.34
C THR A 129 9.69 -3.40 11.91
N ASP A 130 9.49 -4.53 11.25
CA ASP A 130 8.96 -4.62 9.90
C ASP A 130 7.56 -4.00 9.80
N GLN A 131 6.67 -4.30 10.77
CA GLN A 131 5.34 -3.68 10.85
C GLN A 131 5.42 -2.16 10.82
N LYS A 132 6.29 -1.56 11.66
CA LYS A 132 6.45 -0.11 11.74
C LYS A 132 6.98 0.47 10.42
N GLN A 133 7.95 -0.20 9.80
CA GLN A 133 8.53 0.25 8.53
C GLN A 133 7.49 0.20 7.40
N VAL A 134 6.73 -0.89 7.28
CA VAL A 134 5.65 -1.03 6.28
C VAL A 134 4.57 0.04 6.51
N ARG A 135 4.09 0.22 7.75
CA ARG A 135 3.07 1.24 8.06
C ARG A 135 3.55 2.65 7.73
N ARG A 136 4.81 2.96 8.06
CA ARG A 136 5.42 4.27 7.79
C ARG A 136 5.48 4.54 6.30
N VAL A 137 6.11 3.66 5.51
CA VAL A 137 6.30 3.90 4.08
C VAL A 137 4.97 4.02 3.33
N VAL A 138 4.01 3.13 3.62
CA VAL A 138 2.69 3.19 2.98
C VAL A 138 1.94 4.47 3.37
N SER A 139 2.00 4.89 4.64
CA SER A 139 1.36 6.15 5.07
C SER A 139 1.99 7.39 4.45
N THR A 140 3.31 7.38 4.22
CA THR A 140 4.03 8.45 3.54
C THR A 140 3.67 8.51 2.06
N LEU A 141 3.62 7.37 1.38
CA LEU A 141 3.17 7.29 -0.01
C LEU A 141 1.72 7.78 -0.18
N VAL A 142 0.81 7.37 0.70
CA VAL A 142 -0.58 7.86 0.69
C VAL A 142 -0.62 9.37 0.90
N GLN A 143 0.26 9.94 1.74
CA GLN A 143 0.33 11.39 1.90
C GLN A 143 0.77 12.09 0.59
N GLY A 144 1.65 11.47 -0.20
CA GLY A 144 1.98 11.93 -1.55
C GLY A 144 0.76 11.94 -2.47
N MET A 145 -0.02 10.86 -2.46
CA MET A 145 -1.27 10.75 -3.24
C MET A 145 -2.33 11.78 -2.80
N GLU A 146 -2.44 12.06 -1.49
CA GLU A 146 -3.29 13.13 -0.96
C GLU A 146 -2.82 14.52 -1.48
N MET A 147 -1.51 14.75 -1.51
CA MET A 147 -0.93 15.97 -2.07
C MET A 147 -1.22 16.08 -3.57
N ASP A 148 -1.10 15.00 -4.34
CA ASP A 148 -1.40 15.01 -5.78
C ASP A 148 -2.84 15.40 -6.08
N LEU A 149 -3.79 14.75 -5.40
CA LEU A 149 -5.22 15.01 -5.61
C LEU A 149 -5.65 16.44 -5.23
N THR A 150 -4.85 17.14 -4.42
CA THR A 150 -5.13 18.51 -3.96
C THR A 150 -4.35 19.58 -4.72
N ALA A 151 -3.09 19.30 -5.09
CA ALA A 151 -2.21 20.24 -5.77
C ALA A 151 -2.48 20.32 -7.27
N PHE A 152 -2.87 19.20 -7.91
CA PHE A 152 -3.04 19.13 -9.34
C PHE A 152 -4.51 19.07 -9.77
N PRO A 153 -4.86 19.80 -10.86
CA PRO A 153 -6.21 19.79 -11.39
C PRO A 153 -6.51 18.42 -12.03
N THR A 154 -7.79 18.10 -12.22
CA THR A 154 -8.16 16.79 -12.81
C THR A 154 -7.84 16.80 -14.30
N GLU A 155 -7.60 15.62 -14.90
CA GLU A 155 -7.28 15.49 -16.32
C GLU A 155 -8.35 16.13 -17.23
N ASP A 156 -9.62 16.09 -16.81
CA ASP A 156 -10.77 16.65 -17.55
C ASP A 156 -10.94 18.17 -17.37
N SER A 157 -10.15 18.82 -16.51
CA SER A 157 -10.30 20.24 -16.19
C SER A 157 -9.71 21.18 -17.26
N GLY A 158 -8.78 20.69 -18.10
CA GLY A 158 -7.99 21.52 -19.01
C GLY A 158 -7.04 22.51 -18.34
N GLY A 159 -6.94 22.49 -17.00
CA GLY A 159 -6.05 23.34 -16.23
C GLY A 159 -4.65 22.74 -16.10
N LEU A 160 -3.63 23.60 -16.07
CA LEU A 160 -2.26 23.23 -15.71
C LEU A 160 -1.92 23.82 -14.34
N ALA A 161 -1.35 23.02 -13.46
CA ALA A 161 -0.76 23.50 -12.21
C ALA A 161 0.68 22.99 -12.08
N ALA A 162 1.47 23.75 -11.33
CA ALA A 162 2.84 23.40 -10.98
C ALA A 162 3.04 23.63 -9.48
N LEU A 163 4.00 22.90 -8.90
CA LEU A 163 4.46 23.15 -7.55
C LEU A 163 5.15 24.52 -7.50
N ALA A 164 4.87 25.31 -6.47
CA ALA A 164 5.27 26.72 -6.41
C ALA A 164 6.77 26.89 -6.14
N THR A 165 7.38 25.96 -5.40
CA THR A 165 8.77 26.08 -4.96
C THR A 165 9.56 24.79 -5.13
N TRP A 166 10.89 24.90 -5.15
CA TRP A 166 11.78 23.74 -5.09
C TRP A 166 11.57 22.90 -3.83
N ALA A 167 11.23 23.53 -2.71
CA ALA A 167 10.93 22.82 -1.48
C ALA A 167 9.65 21.97 -1.60
N ASP A 168 8.64 22.47 -2.31
CA ASP A 168 7.43 21.70 -2.60
C ASP A 168 7.74 20.51 -3.52
N LEU A 169 8.61 20.69 -4.52
CA LEU A 169 9.06 19.62 -5.40
C LEU A 169 9.87 18.55 -4.65
N ASP A 170 10.81 18.96 -3.81
CA ASP A 170 11.61 18.04 -2.99
C ASP A 170 10.72 17.24 -2.03
N ARG A 171 9.81 17.93 -1.33
CA ARG A 171 8.79 17.29 -0.49
C ARG A 171 7.96 16.30 -1.30
N TYR A 172 7.47 16.70 -2.47
CA TYR A 172 6.63 15.86 -3.31
C TYR A 172 7.38 14.59 -3.74
N THR A 173 8.58 14.73 -4.31
CA THR A 173 9.38 13.58 -4.77
C THR A 173 9.81 12.66 -3.61
N TYR A 174 10.03 13.20 -2.42
CA TYR A 174 10.22 12.39 -1.22
C TYR A 174 8.97 11.57 -0.87
N LEU A 175 7.79 12.19 -0.87
CA LEU A 175 6.54 11.53 -0.51
C LEU A 175 6.16 10.40 -1.48
N ILE A 176 6.37 10.60 -2.79
CA ILE A 176 5.98 9.61 -3.81
C ILE A 176 7.07 8.57 -4.14
N ALA A 177 8.34 8.83 -3.79
CA ALA A 177 9.44 7.93 -4.16
C ALA A 177 10.58 7.89 -3.13
N GLY A 178 11.08 9.03 -2.66
CA GLY A 178 12.26 9.08 -1.80
C GLY A 178 12.13 8.25 -0.51
N CYS A 179 10.95 8.26 0.12
CA CYS A 179 10.68 7.48 1.33
C CYS A 179 10.80 5.96 1.13
N VAL A 180 10.67 5.47 -0.11
CA VAL A 180 10.88 4.05 -0.43
C VAL A 180 12.34 3.68 -0.24
N GLY A 181 13.30 4.54 -0.60
CA GLY A 181 14.73 4.29 -0.39
C GLY A 181 15.09 4.10 1.09
N GLU A 182 14.53 4.93 1.98
CA GLU A 182 14.69 4.78 3.43
C GLU A 182 14.12 3.45 3.92
N PHE A 183 12.92 3.09 3.48
CA PHE A 183 12.29 1.83 3.83
C PHE A 183 13.15 0.62 3.42
N TRP A 184 13.62 0.60 2.18
CA TRP A 184 14.48 -0.47 1.67
C TRP A 184 15.77 -0.58 2.47
N THR A 185 16.40 0.54 2.81
CA THR A 185 17.61 0.58 3.62
C THR A 185 17.36 0.01 5.02
N ASN A 186 16.31 0.48 5.69
CA ASN A 186 15.97 0.04 7.05
C ASN A 186 15.64 -1.45 7.11
N ILE A 187 14.85 -1.96 6.16
CA ILE A 187 14.51 -3.39 6.07
C ILE A 187 15.76 -4.22 5.77
N SER A 188 16.64 -3.75 4.87
CA SER A 188 17.88 -4.47 4.57
C SER A 188 18.79 -4.57 5.79
N VAL A 189 19.04 -3.46 6.49
CA VAL A 189 19.86 -3.43 7.71
C VAL A 189 19.26 -4.31 8.82
N ALA A 190 17.93 -4.36 8.95
CA ALA A 190 17.28 -5.18 9.97
C ALA A 190 17.43 -6.69 9.75
N HIS A 191 17.66 -7.14 8.51
CA HIS A 191 17.62 -8.56 8.14
C HIS A 191 18.92 -9.11 7.53
N GLU A 192 19.84 -8.24 7.12
CA GLU A 192 21.16 -8.60 6.62
C GLU A 192 22.23 -8.27 7.66
N THR A 193 22.69 -9.31 8.38
CA THR A 193 23.69 -9.21 9.45
C THR A 193 25.12 -8.93 8.97
N SER A 194 25.34 -8.84 7.65
CA SER A 194 26.66 -8.57 7.06
C SER A 194 26.86 -7.12 6.62
N LEU A 195 25.89 -6.23 6.89
CA LEU A 195 25.99 -4.79 6.68
C LEU A 195 26.41 -4.07 7.96
#